data_AF-A0A8T7EP96-F1
#
_entry.id   AF-A0A8T7EP96-F1
#
_cell.length_a   1.000
_cell.length_b   1.000
_cell.length_c   1.000
_cell.angle_alpha   90.00
_cell.angle_beta   90.00
_cell.angle_gamma   90.00
#
_symmetry.space_group_name_H-M   'P 1'
#
loop_
_entity.id
_entity.type
_entity.pdbx_description
1 polymer ?
#
loop_
_entity_poly.entity_id
_entity_poly.type
_entity_poly.pdbx_seq_one_letter_code
_entity_poly.pdbx_strand_id
1 'polypeptide(L)'
;MDSSLREKNLAPNFEFWSTRAGFSIGGAEAYYSPTSPYWRAYVVGVENTIRVVILGLPLATIVGIFFGVCLLSTNFLVKTIARVYVEILRNTPLLVQLFACYFILVLALPAIRFAIEVPQGNPLLALSNRGLVLPAFYATDRFMPFAVIAIVGLVMAYVVQRELGQISERTGKPTPRLWIALGIVVAAAVIGWGVATAAPAPETAAVTNGSETVEMPVGEAMAQNLLTNEQLREVARAPFFMEQPRRQGLRYVAGVNYSGEYIALLLGLVVYTSAFIAEIVRAGIQAVDKGQVEAARALGFGYGKTLRLIILPQALRVIIPPMGNQYLNLAKNSASPSPFRTPTFFKSATRSSTSPDRPSLCSWSSWRPISP
;
A
#
# COMPACT_ATOMS: atom_id res chain seq x y z
N MET A 1 -18.72 -24.57 -38.29
CA MET A 1 -18.59 -23.64 -37.15
C MET A 1 -17.14 -23.23 -36.92
N ASP A 2 -16.19 -24.17 -36.97
CA ASP A 2 -14.76 -23.89 -36.74
C ASP A 2 -14.05 -23.11 -37.87
N SER A 3 -14.43 -23.32 -39.14
CA SER A 3 -13.80 -22.63 -40.27
C SER A 3 -14.13 -21.13 -40.31
N SER A 4 -15.39 -20.76 -40.10
CA SER A 4 -15.86 -19.37 -40.12
C SER A 4 -15.38 -18.52 -38.93
N LEU A 5 -15.07 -19.14 -37.79
CA LEU A 5 -14.46 -18.46 -36.63
C LEU A 5 -12.96 -18.24 -36.82
N ARG A 6 -12.25 -19.20 -37.42
CA ARG A 6 -10.83 -19.04 -37.82
C ARG A 6 -10.65 -18.00 -38.91
N GLU A 7 -11.59 -17.93 -39.86
CA GLU A 7 -11.61 -16.92 -40.93
C GLU A 7 -11.76 -15.48 -40.38
N LYS A 8 -12.36 -15.33 -39.20
CA LYS A 8 -12.53 -14.05 -38.50
C LYS A 8 -11.50 -13.79 -37.40
N ASN A 9 -10.47 -14.63 -37.25
CA ASN A 9 -9.52 -14.59 -36.11
C ASN A 9 -10.23 -14.62 -34.73
N LEU A 10 -11.41 -15.23 -34.63
CA LEU A 10 -12.20 -15.36 -33.40
C LEU A 10 -12.20 -16.80 -32.87
N ALA A 11 -11.27 -17.64 -33.33
CA ALA A 11 -11.10 -18.97 -32.76
C ALA A 11 -10.72 -18.82 -31.28
N PRO A 12 -11.49 -19.39 -30.33
CA PRO A 12 -11.19 -19.29 -28.90
C PRO A 12 -9.92 -20.08 -28.59
N ASN A 13 -8.77 -19.42 -28.67
CA ASN A 13 -7.46 -19.98 -28.37
C ASN A 13 -6.77 -19.15 -27.28
N PHE A 14 -5.83 -19.76 -26.55
CA PHE A 14 -5.03 -19.07 -25.51
C PHE A 14 -3.82 -18.32 -26.08
N GLU A 15 -3.70 -18.23 -27.40
CA GLU A 15 -2.58 -17.57 -28.08
C GLU A 15 -2.54 -16.06 -27.79
N PHE A 16 -3.70 -15.47 -27.46
CA PHE A 16 -3.82 -14.07 -27.06
C PHE A 16 -2.92 -13.70 -25.87
N TRP A 17 -2.56 -14.64 -24.99
CA TRP A 17 -1.65 -14.35 -23.87
C TRP A 17 -0.26 -13.93 -24.33
N SER A 18 0.20 -14.49 -25.45
CA SER A 18 1.51 -14.22 -26.07
C SER A 18 1.47 -13.12 -27.14
N THR A 19 0.29 -12.67 -27.57
CA THR A 19 0.20 -11.55 -28.51
C THR A 19 0.56 -10.23 -27.84
N ARG A 20 1.01 -9.25 -28.64
CA ARG A 20 1.42 -7.94 -28.13
C ARG A 20 0.22 -7.20 -27.57
N ALA A 21 0.38 -6.66 -26.37
CA ALA A 21 -0.69 -5.94 -25.67
C ALA A 21 -1.12 -4.65 -26.40
N GLY A 22 -0.19 -3.92 -27.00
CA GLY A 22 -0.50 -2.74 -27.83
C GLY A 22 -0.90 -1.47 -27.07
N PHE A 23 -0.96 -1.50 -25.73
CA PHE A 23 -1.23 -0.32 -24.89
C PHE A 23 -0.13 -0.08 -23.87
N SER A 24 0.04 1.19 -23.47
CA SER A 24 0.96 1.57 -22.40
C SER A 24 0.26 1.49 -21.04
N ILE A 25 0.97 1.00 -20.03
CA ILE A 25 0.55 1.09 -18.64
C ILE A 25 1.45 2.13 -18.00
N GLY A 26 0.87 3.27 -17.62
CA GLY A 26 1.59 4.32 -16.90
C GLY A 26 2.34 3.72 -15.73
N GLY A 27 3.60 4.06 -15.56
CA GLY A 27 4.37 3.61 -14.42
C GLY A 27 4.83 2.14 -14.36
N ALA A 28 4.79 1.42 -15.47
CA ALA A 28 5.45 0.12 -15.61
C ALA A 28 6.59 0.15 -16.64
N GLU A 29 7.02 1.34 -17.07
CA GLU A 29 7.92 1.57 -18.21
C GLU A 29 9.29 0.88 -18.06
N ALA A 30 9.72 0.61 -16.83
CA ALA A 30 10.97 -0.07 -16.55
C ALA A 30 10.93 -1.59 -16.83
N TYR A 31 9.75 -2.20 -16.83
CA TYR A 31 9.58 -3.67 -16.93
C TYR A 31 8.47 -4.11 -17.90
N TYR A 32 7.73 -3.15 -18.47
CA TYR A 32 6.66 -3.38 -19.44
C TYR A 32 6.71 -2.33 -20.55
N SER A 33 6.57 -2.80 -21.79
CA SER A 33 6.41 -1.99 -22.98
C SER A 33 5.10 -2.36 -23.70
N PRO A 34 4.50 -1.47 -24.52
CA PRO A 34 3.34 -1.83 -25.35
C PRO A 34 3.60 -2.99 -26.33
N THR A 35 4.87 -3.29 -26.61
CA THR A 35 5.30 -4.43 -27.42
C THR A 35 5.38 -5.74 -26.64
N SER A 36 5.25 -5.69 -25.31
CA SER A 36 5.26 -6.86 -24.43
C SER A 36 3.99 -7.70 -24.60
N PRO A 37 4.07 -9.01 -24.29
CA PRO A 37 2.92 -9.91 -24.37
C PRO A 37 1.83 -9.55 -23.35
N TYR A 38 0.57 -9.88 -23.65
CA TYR A 38 -0.60 -9.61 -22.79
C TYR A 38 -0.45 -10.14 -21.35
N TRP A 39 0.16 -11.31 -21.15
CA TRP A 39 0.35 -11.85 -19.80
C TRP A 39 1.16 -10.92 -18.89
N ARG A 40 2.15 -10.19 -19.45
CA ARG A 40 2.92 -9.21 -18.67
C ARG A 40 2.06 -8.02 -18.27
N ALA A 41 1.20 -7.54 -19.16
CA ALA A 41 0.27 -6.46 -18.85
C ALA A 41 -0.65 -6.84 -17.68
N TYR A 42 -1.13 -8.09 -17.65
CA TYR A 42 -1.94 -8.60 -16.57
C TYR A 42 -1.18 -8.67 -15.23
N VAL A 43 0.04 -9.21 -15.23
CA VAL A 43 0.90 -9.27 -14.03
C VAL A 43 1.16 -7.88 -13.45
N VAL A 44 1.45 -6.90 -14.31
CA VAL A 44 1.64 -5.49 -13.91
C VAL A 44 0.37 -4.97 -13.22
N GLY A 45 -0.81 -5.21 -13.80
CA GLY A 45 -2.10 -4.79 -13.21
C GLY A 45 -2.35 -5.42 -11.84
N VAL A 46 -2.08 -6.72 -11.69
CA VAL A 46 -2.21 -7.44 -10.42
C VAL A 46 -1.24 -6.89 -9.38
N GLU A 47 0.02 -6.66 -9.75
CA GLU A 47 1.04 -6.11 -8.85
C GLU A 47 0.63 -4.74 -8.28
N ASN A 48 0.10 -3.86 -9.14
CA ASN A 48 -0.37 -2.54 -8.71
C ASN A 48 -1.54 -2.63 -7.73
N THR A 49 -2.49 -3.51 -8.03
CA THR A 49 -3.66 -3.78 -7.17
C THR A 49 -3.19 -4.25 -5.79
N ILE A 50 -2.27 -5.22 -5.75
CA ILE A 50 -1.70 -5.76 -4.50
C ILE A 50 -1.04 -4.64 -3.69
N ARG A 51 -0.22 -3.79 -4.33
CA ARG A 51 0.46 -2.67 -3.65
C ARG A 51 -0.54 -1.68 -3.04
N VAL A 52 -1.59 -1.31 -3.77
CA VAL A 52 -2.64 -0.41 -3.24
C VAL A 52 -3.39 -1.09 -2.11
N VAL A 53 -3.74 -2.36 -2.24
CA VAL A 53 -4.51 -3.10 -1.23
C VAL A 53 -3.73 -3.27 0.08
N ILE A 54 -2.43 -3.60 0.00
CA ILE A 54 -1.56 -3.79 1.18
C ILE A 54 -1.49 -2.53 2.04
N LEU A 55 -1.41 -1.35 1.42
CA LEU A 55 -1.35 -0.07 2.15
C LEU A 55 -2.73 0.51 2.43
N GLY A 56 -3.65 0.42 1.47
CA GLY A 56 -4.96 1.06 1.51
C GLY A 56 -5.92 0.40 2.48
N LEU A 57 -5.98 -0.95 2.54
CA LEU A 57 -6.91 -1.64 3.45
C LEU A 57 -6.64 -1.33 4.93
N PRO A 58 -5.39 -1.45 5.45
CA PRO A 58 -5.13 -1.12 6.84
C PRO A 58 -5.44 0.35 7.16
N LEU A 59 -5.02 1.27 6.29
CA LEU A 59 -5.26 2.71 6.48
C LEU A 59 -6.76 3.04 6.49
N ALA A 60 -7.52 2.54 5.51
CA ALA A 60 -8.97 2.74 5.43
C ALA A 60 -9.69 2.16 6.66
N THR A 61 -9.23 1.00 7.14
CA THR A 61 -9.80 0.33 8.32
C THR A 61 -9.54 1.14 9.59
N ILE A 62 -8.31 1.63 9.79
CA ILE A 62 -7.96 2.45 10.95
C ILE A 62 -8.78 3.74 10.95
N VAL A 63 -8.79 4.48 9.83
CA VAL A 63 -9.55 5.74 9.71
C VAL A 63 -11.05 5.48 9.84
N GLY A 64 -11.56 4.41 9.24
CA GLY A 64 -12.97 4.05 9.29
C GLY A 64 -13.43 3.66 10.68
N ILE A 65 -12.67 2.84 11.41
CA ILE A 65 -12.97 2.50 12.80
C ILE A 65 -12.95 3.75 13.67
N PHE A 66 -11.94 4.63 13.49
CA PHE A 66 -11.86 5.89 14.23
C PHE A 66 -13.12 6.74 14.03
N PHE A 67 -13.51 7.04 12.79
CA PHE A 67 -14.72 7.82 12.52
C PHE A 67 -16.01 7.07 12.92
N GLY A 68 -16.04 5.74 12.81
CA GLY A 68 -17.15 4.91 13.27
C GLY A 68 -17.40 5.03 14.77
N VAL A 69 -16.32 5.05 15.57
CA VAL A 69 -16.40 5.29 17.01
C VAL A 69 -16.79 6.74 17.31
N CYS A 70 -16.23 7.72 16.58
CA CYS A 70 -16.60 9.13 16.73
C CYS A 70 -18.09 9.39 16.49
N LEU A 71 -18.73 8.66 15.58
CA LEU A 71 -20.17 8.77 15.31
C LEU A 71 -21.05 8.29 16.49
N LEU A 72 -20.50 7.46 17.38
CA LEU A 72 -21.17 6.97 18.59
C LEU A 72 -20.90 7.86 19.81
N SER A 73 -20.04 8.87 19.66
CA SER A 73 -19.72 9.80 20.75
C SER A 73 -20.96 10.56 21.21
N THR A 74 -21.05 10.78 22.52
CA THR A 74 -22.06 11.65 23.12
C THR A 74 -21.77 13.12 22.87
N ASN A 75 -20.51 13.47 22.54
CA ASN A 75 -20.12 14.84 22.24
C ASN A 75 -20.69 15.26 20.87
N PHE A 76 -21.52 16.31 20.89
CA PHE A 76 -22.17 16.86 19.70
C PHE A 76 -21.18 17.26 18.60
N LEU A 77 -20.07 17.91 18.96
CA LEU A 77 -19.09 18.42 17.99
C LEU A 77 -18.40 17.26 17.26
N VAL A 78 -17.89 16.29 18.02
CA VAL A 78 -17.20 15.11 17.46
C VAL A 78 -18.13 14.32 16.55
N LYS A 79 -19.36 14.08 17.01
CA LYS A 79 -20.38 13.36 16.23
C LYS A 79 -20.78 14.12 14.97
N THR A 80 -20.89 15.44 15.03
CA THR A 80 -21.27 16.28 13.89
C THR A 80 -20.17 16.32 12.85
N ILE A 81 -18.90 16.53 13.24
CA ILE A 81 -17.76 16.52 12.33
C ILE A 81 -17.64 15.16 11.64
N ALA A 82 -17.73 14.07 12.40
CA ALA A 82 -17.69 12.71 11.85
C ALA A 82 -18.85 12.44 10.88
N ARG A 83 -20.06 12.92 11.20
CA ARG A 83 -21.23 12.79 10.33
C ARG A 83 -21.04 13.52 9.02
N VAL A 84 -20.60 14.77 9.05
CA VAL A 84 -20.33 15.58 7.85
C VAL A 84 -19.29 14.90 6.97
N TYR A 85 -18.17 14.45 7.55
CA TYR A 85 -17.13 13.70 6.84
C TYR A 85 -17.70 12.47 6.13
N VAL A 86 -18.43 11.62 6.86
CA VAL A 86 -18.97 10.37 6.32
C VAL A 86 -20.05 10.62 5.26
N GLU A 87 -20.96 11.56 5.50
CA GLU A 87 -22.09 11.84 4.62
C GLU A 87 -21.62 12.41 3.28
N ILE A 88 -20.67 13.36 3.29
CA ILE A 88 -20.08 13.90 2.07
C ILE A 88 -19.42 12.79 1.26
N LEU A 89 -18.59 11.97 1.89
CA LEU A 89 -17.79 10.96 1.18
C LEU A 89 -18.62 9.78 0.68
N ARG A 90 -19.69 9.39 1.38
CA ARG A 90 -20.57 8.32 0.89
C ARG A 90 -21.46 8.78 -0.26
N ASN A 91 -21.80 10.06 -0.31
CA ASN A 91 -22.69 10.64 -1.32
C ASN A 91 -21.94 11.20 -2.53
N THR A 92 -20.61 11.25 -2.50
CA THR A 92 -19.79 11.74 -3.62
C THR A 92 -19.24 10.57 -4.45
N PRO A 93 -19.38 10.57 -5.78
CA PRO A 93 -18.81 9.52 -6.62
C PRO A 93 -17.29 9.36 -6.42
N LEU A 94 -16.79 8.12 -6.39
CA LEU A 94 -15.37 7.84 -6.16
C LEU A 94 -14.46 8.60 -7.13
N LEU A 95 -14.86 8.69 -8.41
CA LEU A 95 -14.08 9.39 -9.43
C LEU A 95 -13.83 10.87 -9.04
N VAL A 96 -14.84 11.56 -8.53
CA VAL A 96 -14.71 12.95 -8.06
C VAL A 96 -13.75 13.04 -6.88
N GLN A 97 -13.77 12.05 -5.98
CA GLN A 97 -12.84 12.02 -4.84
C GLN A 97 -11.40 11.78 -5.27
N LEU A 98 -11.17 10.92 -6.27
CA LEU A 98 -9.84 10.70 -6.85
C LEU A 98 -9.32 11.98 -7.52
N PHE A 99 -10.16 12.66 -8.29
CA PHE A 99 -9.81 13.96 -8.88
C PHE A 99 -9.56 15.03 -7.81
N ALA A 100 -10.39 15.11 -6.77
CA ALA A 100 -10.20 16.04 -5.67
C ALA A 100 -8.88 15.76 -4.92
N CYS A 101 -8.57 14.50 -4.61
CA CYS A 101 -7.29 14.15 -3.99
C CYS A 101 -6.10 14.55 -4.87
N TYR A 102 -6.21 14.41 -6.20
CA TYR A 102 -5.14 14.84 -7.09
C TYR A 102 -5.02 16.37 -7.16
N PHE A 103 -6.10 17.05 -7.54
CA PHE A 103 -6.07 18.50 -7.80
C PHE A 103 -5.98 19.36 -6.54
N ILE A 104 -6.61 18.94 -5.44
CA ILE A 104 -6.63 19.72 -4.20
C ILE A 104 -5.44 19.34 -3.33
N LEU A 105 -5.17 18.05 -3.11
CA LEU A 105 -4.13 17.64 -2.18
C LEU A 105 -2.76 17.56 -2.85
N VAL A 106 -2.62 16.79 -3.93
CA VAL A 106 -1.30 16.55 -4.54
C VAL A 106 -0.73 17.80 -5.22
N LEU A 107 -1.56 18.60 -5.90
CA LEU A 107 -1.08 19.85 -6.50
C LEU A 107 -0.85 20.97 -5.48
N ALA A 108 -1.49 20.92 -4.30
CA ALA A 108 -1.19 21.85 -3.21
C ALA A 108 0.16 21.55 -2.54
N LEU A 109 0.72 20.34 -2.75
CA LEU A 109 2.07 20.04 -2.29
C LEU A 109 3.09 20.96 -2.98
N PRO A 110 4.22 21.27 -2.31
CA PRO A 110 5.21 22.16 -2.87
C PRO A 110 5.81 21.60 -4.15
N ALA A 111 6.14 22.51 -5.08
CA ALA A 111 6.86 22.15 -6.30
C ALA A 111 8.17 21.45 -5.95
N ILE A 112 8.63 20.50 -6.79
CA ILE A 112 9.88 19.74 -6.54
C ILE A 112 11.11 20.60 -6.22
N ARG A 113 11.14 21.86 -6.66
CA ARG A 113 12.22 22.79 -6.33
C ARG A 113 12.31 23.05 -4.82
N PHE A 114 11.16 23.17 -4.17
CA PHE A 114 10.96 23.41 -2.74
C PHE A 114 10.41 22.17 -2.02
N ALA A 115 10.83 20.97 -2.44
CA ALA A 115 10.37 19.73 -1.83
C ALA A 115 10.66 19.73 -0.32
N ILE A 116 9.69 19.24 0.46
CA ILE A 116 9.87 19.09 1.91
C ILE A 116 10.71 17.83 2.13
N GLU A 117 11.94 18.04 2.58
CA GLU A 117 12.93 17.00 2.86
C GLU A 117 13.10 16.85 4.37
N VAL A 118 12.87 15.65 4.90
CA VAL A 118 12.93 15.34 6.33
C VAL A 118 13.86 14.15 6.55
N PRO A 119 14.98 14.30 7.28
CA PRO A 119 15.68 15.53 7.67
C PRO A 119 16.21 16.35 6.48
N GLN A 120 16.47 17.64 6.67
CA GLN A 120 17.04 18.50 5.62
C GLN A 120 18.47 18.05 5.26
N GLY A 121 18.77 17.97 3.96
CA GLY A 121 20.09 17.59 3.43
C GLY A 121 20.31 16.08 3.30
N ASN A 122 19.75 15.27 4.20
CA ASN A 122 19.69 13.81 4.08
C ASN A 122 18.25 13.31 4.26
N PRO A 123 17.39 13.45 3.23
CA PRO A 123 15.98 13.17 3.36
C PRO A 123 15.73 11.67 3.54
N LEU A 124 15.20 11.27 4.69
CA LEU A 124 14.48 10.00 4.85
C LEU A 124 13.11 10.05 4.18
N LEU A 125 12.55 11.24 4.01
CA LEU A 125 11.29 11.46 3.36
C LEU A 125 11.38 12.72 2.54
N ALA A 126 11.06 12.62 1.24
CA ALA A 126 10.94 13.78 0.38
C ALA A 126 9.53 13.85 -0.19
N LEU A 127 8.82 14.94 0.09
CA LEU A 127 7.45 15.18 -0.37
C LEU A 127 7.41 16.37 -1.34
N SER A 128 6.78 16.16 -2.49
CA SER A 128 6.58 17.19 -3.50
C SER A 128 5.30 16.93 -4.30
N ASN A 129 4.91 17.89 -5.15
CA ASN A 129 3.83 17.71 -6.12
C ASN A 129 4.09 16.62 -7.17
N ARG A 130 5.31 16.05 -7.23
CA ARG A 130 5.62 14.87 -8.05
C ARG A 130 5.40 13.56 -7.32
N GLY A 131 5.20 13.61 -6.00
CA GLY A 131 4.95 12.45 -5.17
C GLY A 131 5.84 12.39 -3.94
N LEU A 132 5.95 11.19 -3.39
CA LEU A 132 6.64 10.86 -2.14
C LEU A 132 7.81 9.94 -2.46
N VAL A 133 8.99 10.31 -2.00
CA VAL A 133 10.19 9.48 -2.12
C VAL A 133 10.58 8.98 -0.73
N LEU A 134 10.63 7.65 -0.61
CA LEU A 134 11.03 6.94 0.60
C LEU A 134 12.35 6.21 0.38
N PRO A 135 13.12 5.93 1.44
CA PRO A 135 14.31 5.10 1.39
C PRO A 135 13.98 3.72 0.86
N ALA A 136 14.84 3.25 -0.04
CA ALA A 136 14.76 1.89 -0.52
C ALA A 136 15.53 0.97 0.42
N PHE A 137 14.92 -0.16 0.78
CA PHE A 137 15.57 -1.20 1.56
C PHE A 137 15.98 -2.33 0.63
N TYR A 138 17.28 -2.62 0.59
CA TYR A 138 17.84 -3.73 -0.16
C TYR A 138 18.37 -4.78 0.81
N ALA A 139 18.15 -6.06 0.47
CA ALA A 139 18.79 -7.17 1.17
C ALA A 139 20.26 -7.25 0.71
N THR A 140 21.18 -7.29 1.66
CA THR A 140 22.61 -7.54 1.42
C THR A 140 22.87 -9.05 1.41
N ASP A 141 24.02 -9.51 0.95
CA ASP A 141 24.43 -10.92 1.02
C ASP A 141 24.42 -11.50 2.45
N ARG A 142 24.56 -10.61 3.44
CA ARG A 142 24.45 -10.91 4.88
C ARG A 142 23.01 -11.15 5.35
N PHE A 143 22.00 -10.97 4.50
CA PHE A 143 20.59 -11.14 4.86
C PHE A 143 20.22 -12.60 5.13
N MET A 144 20.75 -13.55 4.35
CA MET A 144 20.40 -14.96 4.49
C MET A 144 20.65 -15.56 5.89
N PRO A 145 21.83 -15.39 6.52
CA PRO A 145 22.04 -15.90 7.88
C PRO A 145 21.10 -15.25 8.91
N PHE A 146 20.83 -13.94 8.77
CA PHE A 146 19.83 -13.25 9.60
C PHE A 146 18.43 -13.85 9.43
N ALA A 147 18.00 -14.07 8.19
CA ALA A 147 16.67 -14.59 7.87
C ALA A 147 16.47 -16.01 8.43
N VAL A 148 17.47 -16.88 8.34
CA VAL A 148 17.41 -18.24 8.92
C VAL A 148 17.21 -18.17 10.44
N ILE A 149 18.00 -17.36 11.15
CA ILE A 149 17.90 -17.22 12.61
C ILE A 149 16.54 -16.62 13.00
N ALA A 150 16.06 -15.63 12.26
CA ALA A 150 14.74 -15.02 12.48
C ALA A 150 13.60 -16.03 12.28
N ILE A 151 13.66 -16.88 11.25
CA ILE A 151 12.68 -17.94 11.00
C ILE A 151 12.70 -18.99 12.12
N VAL A 152 13.89 -19.44 12.55
CA VAL A 152 14.02 -20.37 13.68
C VAL A 152 13.43 -19.75 14.95
N GLY A 153 13.70 -18.47 15.20
CA GLY A 153 13.12 -17.70 16.30
C GLY A 153 11.59 -17.63 16.25
N LEU A 154 11.01 -17.41 15.07
CA LEU A 154 9.55 -17.41 14.88
C LEU A 154 8.92 -18.78 15.15
N VAL A 155 9.55 -19.86 14.65
CA VAL A 155 9.09 -21.24 14.90
C VAL A 155 9.16 -21.56 16.39
N MET A 156 10.28 -21.22 17.06
CA MET A 156 10.44 -21.39 18.50
C MET A 156 9.40 -20.59 19.29
N ALA A 157 9.16 -19.33 18.92
CA ALA A 157 8.15 -18.49 19.55
C ALA A 157 6.74 -19.07 19.39
N TYR A 158 6.39 -19.60 18.21
CA TYR A 158 5.12 -20.26 17.97
C TYR A 158 4.94 -21.54 18.82
N VAL A 159 5.97 -22.39 18.88
CA VAL A 159 5.96 -23.62 19.69
C VAL A 159 5.80 -23.27 21.17
N VAL A 160 6.61 -22.36 21.70
CA VAL A 160 6.52 -21.93 23.10
C VAL A 160 5.17 -21.30 23.41
N GLN A 161 4.63 -20.47 22.51
CA GLN A 161 3.31 -19.87 22.68
C GLN A 161 2.21 -20.93 22.75
N ARG A 162 2.28 -21.96 21.89
CA ARG A 162 1.33 -23.06 21.85
C ARG A 162 1.38 -23.88 23.14
N GLU A 163 2.58 -24.28 23.58
CA GLU A 163 2.78 -25.06 24.80
C GLU A 163 2.32 -24.29 26.05
N LEU A 164 2.71 -23.02 26.19
CA LEU A 164 2.25 -22.17 27.30
C LEU A 164 0.74 -21.95 27.30
N GLY A 165 0.11 -21.93 26.12
CA GLY A 165 -1.35 -21.91 25.97
C GLY A 165 -1.98 -23.17 26.55
N GLN A 166 -1.49 -24.34 26.17
CA GLN A 166 -1.99 -25.62 26.68
C GLN A 166 -1.76 -25.77 28.19
N ILE A 167 -0.62 -25.35 28.70
CA ILE A 167 -0.33 -25.35 30.14
C ILE A 167 -1.30 -24.41 30.88
N SER A 168 -1.57 -23.22 30.34
CA SER A 168 -2.53 -22.27 30.93
C SER A 168 -3.94 -22.85 30.97
N GLU A 169 -4.37 -23.55 29.93
CA GLU A 169 -5.67 -24.24 29.88
C GLU A 169 -5.77 -25.39 30.89
N ARG A 170 -4.70 -26.18 31.08
CA ARG A 170 -4.66 -27.28 32.05
C ARG A 170 -4.57 -26.81 33.50
N THR A 171 -3.82 -25.73 33.76
CA THR A 171 -3.52 -25.25 35.13
C THR A 171 -4.45 -24.15 35.60
N GLY A 172 -5.22 -23.53 34.69
CA GLY A 172 -6.07 -22.38 34.98
C GLY A 172 -5.33 -21.08 35.33
N LYS A 173 -3.99 -21.09 35.34
CA LYS A 173 -3.18 -19.90 35.63
C LYS A 173 -2.88 -19.13 34.34
N PRO A 174 -3.15 -17.82 34.27
CA PRO A 174 -2.82 -17.03 33.08
C PRO A 174 -1.30 -16.92 32.94
N THR A 175 -0.76 -17.39 31.82
CA THR A 175 0.66 -17.24 31.47
C THR A 175 0.84 -16.06 30.50
N PRO A 176 1.89 -15.23 30.63
CA PRO A 176 2.15 -14.13 29.70
C PRO A 176 2.74 -14.62 28.37
N ARG A 177 2.07 -15.59 27.71
CA ARG A 177 2.55 -16.32 26.52
C ARG A 177 2.97 -15.41 25.36
N LEU A 178 2.23 -14.32 25.13
CA LEU A 178 2.51 -13.38 24.03
C LEU A 178 3.81 -12.60 24.27
N TRP A 179 4.07 -12.19 25.52
CA TRP A 179 5.29 -11.47 25.88
C TRP A 179 6.53 -12.36 25.81
N ILE A 180 6.41 -13.63 26.22
CA ILE A 180 7.50 -14.60 26.10
C ILE A 180 7.80 -14.90 24.63
N ALA A 181 6.78 -15.15 23.81
CA ALA A 181 6.94 -15.35 22.38
C ALA A 181 7.59 -14.13 21.70
N LEU A 182 7.13 -12.92 22.04
CA LEU A 182 7.73 -11.68 21.55
C LEU A 182 9.20 -11.55 21.98
N GLY A 183 9.52 -11.89 23.23
CA GLY A 183 10.90 -11.91 23.73
C GLY A 183 11.81 -12.85 22.95
N ILE A 184 11.33 -14.05 22.59
CA ILE A 184 12.08 -15.01 21.75
C ILE A 184 12.34 -14.44 20.35
N VAL A 185 11.32 -13.84 19.72
CA VAL A 185 11.47 -13.23 18.39
C VAL A 185 12.48 -12.10 18.42
N VAL A 186 12.42 -11.23 19.43
CA VAL A 186 13.38 -10.13 19.61
C VAL A 186 14.78 -10.66 19.85
N ALA A 187 14.95 -11.65 20.73
CA ALA A 187 16.25 -12.26 21.00
C ALA A 187 16.86 -12.89 19.73
N ALA A 188 16.05 -13.63 18.96
CA ALA A 188 16.50 -14.21 17.69
C ALA A 188 16.89 -13.14 16.67
N ALA A 189 16.15 -12.03 16.57
CA ALA A 189 16.50 -10.92 15.69
C ALA A 189 17.83 -10.26 16.09
N VAL A 190 18.06 -10.04 17.39
CA VAL A 190 19.33 -9.47 17.91
C VAL A 190 20.50 -10.41 17.65
N ILE A 191 20.34 -11.71 17.93
CA ILE A 191 21.36 -12.73 17.65
C ILE A 191 21.66 -12.78 16.15
N GLY A 192 20.61 -12.84 15.31
CA GLY A 192 20.74 -12.85 13.87
C GLY A 192 21.47 -11.63 13.33
N TRP A 193 21.20 -10.45 13.91
CA TRP A 193 21.89 -9.22 13.54
C TRP A 193 23.38 -9.26 13.91
N GLY A 194 23.70 -9.76 15.10
CA GLY A 194 25.08 -9.96 15.55
C GLY A 194 25.84 -10.94 14.65
N VAL A 195 25.23 -12.07 14.29
CA VAL A 195 25.84 -13.07 13.40
C VAL A 195 26.05 -12.50 11.99
N ALA A 196 25.06 -11.80 11.44
CA ALA A 196 25.16 -11.19 10.12
C ALA A 196 26.26 -10.12 10.03
N THR A 197 26.45 -9.33 11.09
CA THR A 197 27.47 -8.27 11.16
C THR A 197 28.87 -8.77 11.48
N ALA A 198 29.00 -9.98 12.07
CA ALA A 198 30.29 -10.59 12.41
C ALA A 198 31.04 -11.16 11.19
N ALA A 199 30.39 -11.32 10.04
CA ALA A 199 31.04 -11.79 8.82
C ALA A 199 32.05 -10.75 8.30
N PRO A 200 33.31 -11.14 8.02
CA PRO A 200 34.37 -10.22 7.60
C PRO A 200 33.93 -9.46 6.34
N ALA A 201 34.09 -8.13 6.36
CA ALA A 201 33.78 -7.28 5.21
C ALA A 201 34.99 -7.18 4.28
N PRO A 202 34.78 -7.04 2.96
CA PRO A 202 35.87 -6.74 2.05
C PRO A 202 36.60 -5.46 2.49
N GLU A 203 37.93 -5.51 2.54
CA GLU A 203 38.78 -4.40 3.01
C GLU A 203 39.12 -3.41 1.89
N THR A 204 39.11 -3.86 0.63
CA THR A 204 39.32 -3.06 -0.56
C THR A 204 38.10 -3.09 -1.48
N ALA A 205 37.84 -1.99 -2.17
CA ALA A 205 36.85 -1.91 -3.24
C ALA A 205 37.51 -1.33 -4.49
N ALA A 206 37.20 -1.92 -5.65
CA ALA A 206 37.65 -1.42 -6.93
C ALA A 206 36.86 -0.16 -7.30
N VAL A 207 37.50 0.99 -7.29
CA VAL A 207 36.89 2.26 -7.69
C VAL A 207 37.35 2.60 -9.10
N THR A 208 36.39 2.80 -10.00
CA THR A 208 36.66 3.15 -11.39
C THR A 208 36.73 4.67 -11.52
N ASN A 209 37.93 5.20 -11.82
CA ASN A 209 38.11 6.61 -12.17
C ASN A 209 38.36 6.72 -13.68
N GLY A 210 37.31 7.02 -14.46
CA GLY A 210 37.40 7.03 -15.92
C GLY A 210 37.56 5.63 -16.51
N SER A 211 38.78 5.26 -16.92
CA SER A 211 39.11 3.95 -17.52
C SER A 211 40.03 3.08 -16.65
N GLU A 212 40.47 3.56 -15.49
CA GLU A 212 41.39 2.86 -14.59
C GLU A 212 40.65 2.42 -13.32
N THR A 213 40.74 1.13 -12.99
CA THR A 213 40.16 0.54 -11.79
C THR A 213 41.24 0.47 -10.73
N VAL A 214 41.15 1.34 -9.72
CA VAL A 214 42.12 1.38 -8.61
C VAL A 214 41.47 0.70 -7.40
N GLU A 215 42.12 -0.32 -6.87
CA GLU A 215 41.75 -0.89 -5.59
C GLU A 215 42.16 0.06 -4.47
N MET A 216 41.19 0.56 -3.72
CA MET A 216 41.41 1.45 -2.59
C MET A 216 40.73 0.90 -1.32
N PRO A 217 41.25 1.25 -0.12
CA PRO A 217 40.60 0.87 1.13
C PRO A 217 39.15 1.37 1.15
N VAL A 218 38.23 0.48 1.53
CA VAL A 218 36.78 0.76 1.50
C VAL A 218 36.40 1.97 2.36
N GLY A 219 37.12 2.22 3.45
CA GLY A 219 36.93 3.39 4.30
C GLY A 219 37.18 4.71 3.57
N GLU A 220 38.20 4.76 2.72
CA GLU A 220 38.54 5.95 1.91
C GLU A 220 37.58 6.11 0.74
N ALA A 221 37.20 5.01 0.08
CA ALA A 221 36.21 4.99 -1.00
C ALA A 221 34.83 5.49 -0.55
N MET A 222 34.41 5.12 0.68
CA MET A 222 33.18 5.61 1.30
C MET A 222 33.27 7.09 1.66
N ALA A 223 34.41 7.55 2.21
CA ALA A 223 34.59 8.95 2.59
C ALA A 223 34.53 9.90 1.37
N GLN A 224 34.98 9.42 0.20
CA GLN A 224 34.97 10.18 -1.05
C GLN A 224 33.69 9.98 -1.89
N ASN A 225 32.71 9.19 -1.41
CA ASN A 225 31.47 8.84 -2.14
C ASN A 225 31.72 8.25 -3.55
N LEU A 226 32.80 7.50 -3.73
CA LEU A 226 33.20 6.96 -5.03
C LEU A 226 32.61 5.57 -5.33
N LEU A 227 31.98 4.93 -4.35
CA LEU A 227 31.37 3.62 -4.51
C LEU A 227 30.02 3.71 -5.22
N THR A 228 29.81 2.80 -6.17
CA THR A 228 28.49 2.60 -6.76
C THR A 228 27.51 2.02 -5.74
N ASN A 229 26.20 2.15 -5.98
CA ASN A 229 25.16 1.61 -5.09
C ASN A 229 25.25 0.09 -4.91
N GLU A 230 25.76 -0.64 -5.91
CA GLU A 230 25.97 -2.09 -5.82
C GLU A 230 27.14 -2.40 -4.90
N GLN A 231 28.26 -1.70 -5.06
CA GLN A 231 29.43 -1.84 -4.19
C GLN A 231 29.13 -1.42 -2.74
N LEU A 232 28.28 -0.40 -2.53
CA LEU A 232 27.82 -0.02 -1.19
C LEU A 232 27.01 -1.13 -0.51
N ARG A 233 26.26 -1.94 -1.26
CA ARG A 233 25.51 -3.08 -0.71
C ARG A 233 26.44 -4.21 -0.29
N GLU A 234 27.47 -4.51 -1.09
CA GLU A 234 28.47 -5.54 -0.79
C GLU A 234 29.30 -5.19 0.45
N VAL A 235 29.67 -3.91 0.57
CA VAL A 235 30.41 -3.37 1.72
C VAL A 235 29.55 -3.29 3.00
N ALA A 236 28.22 -3.15 2.87
CA ALA A 236 27.33 -2.88 3.99
C ALA A 236 27.33 -3.99 5.05
N ARG A 237 27.81 -3.70 6.26
CA ARG A 237 27.89 -4.67 7.37
C ARG A 237 26.53 -5.14 7.89
N ALA A 238 25.47 -4.37 7.68
CA ALA A 238 24.11 -4.73 8.11
C ALA A 238 23.45 -5.69 7.11
N PRO A 239 22.50 -6.55 7.57
CA PRO A 239 21.74 -7.43 6.67
C PRO A 239 20.82 -6.67 5.70
N PHE A 240 20.50 -5.42 6.03
CA PHE A 240 19.74 -4.52 5.17
C PHE A 240 20.53 -3.26 4.89
N PHE A 241 20.56 -2.88 3.61
CA PHE A 241 21.10 -1.60 3.17
C PHE A 241 19.95 -0.64 2.88
N MET A 242 20.00 0.53 3.53
CA MET A 242 19.02 1.59 3.36
C MET A 242 19.59 2.64 2.41
N GLU A 243 19.08 2.67 1.18
CA GLU A 243 19.46 3.66 0.19
C GLU A 243 18.59 4.92 0.36
N GLN A 244 19.23 6.01 0.77
CA GLN A 244 18.57 7.28 1.01
C GLN A 244 18.17 7.98 -0.31
N PRO A 245 17.00 8.64 -0.34
CA PRO A 245 16.60 9.50 -1.44
C PRO A 245 17.68 10.52 -1.80
N ARG A 246 18.27 10.38 -2.99
CA ARG A 246 19.28 11.32 -3.52
C ARG A 246 18.70 12.08 -4.68
N ARG A 247 18.71 13.40 -4.56
CA ARG A 247 18.24 14.32 -5.60
C ARG A 247 19.39 14.66 -6.56
N GLN A 248 19.15 14.48 -7.86
CA GLN A 248 20.02 14.95 -8.93
C GLN A 248 19.22 15.95 -9.78
N GLY A 249 19.49 17.24 -9.62
CA GLY A 249 18.74 18.31 -10.27
C GLY A 249 17.27 18.36 -9.83
N LEU A 250 16.34 18.13 -10.77
CA LEU A 250 14.88 18.13 -10.52
C LEU A 250 14.28 16.72 -10.40
N ARG A 251 15.09 15.68 -10.23
CA ARG A 251 14.65 14.29 -10.11
C ARG A 251 15.34 13.64 -8.92
N TYR A 252 14.63 12.73 -8.25
CA TYR A 252 15.26 11.80 -7.32
C TYR A 252 15.72 10.58 -8.12
N VAL A 253 16.99 10.20 -7.93
CA VAL A 253 17.65 9.09 -8.64
C VAL A 253 17.74 7.85 -7.75
N ALA A 254 17.86 8.05 -6.44
CA ALA A 254 17.86 7.00 -5.43
C ALA A 254 16.55 6.98 -4.62
N GLY A 255 16.22 5.83 -4.05
CA GLY A 255 15.02 5.61 -3.23
C GLY A 255 13.78 5.14 -4.03
N VAL A 256 12.74 4.76 -3.29
CA VAL A 256 11.44 4.35 -3.83
C VAL A 256 10.58 5.57 -4.09
N ASN A 257 10.25 5.81 -5.36
CA ASN A 257 9.51 6.98 -5.82
C ASN A 257 8.02 6.67 -6.03
N TYR A 258 7.18 6.96 -5.06
CA TYR A 258 5.73 6.91 -5.21
C TYR A 258 5.24 8.17 -5.94
N SER A 259 4.59 8.01 -7.09
CA SER A 259 4.14 9.18 -7.86
C SER A 259 2.99 9.95 -7.19
N GLY A 260 2.80 11.20 -7.57
CA GLY A 260 1.68 12.00 -7.10
C GLY A 260 0.32 11.37 -7.44
N GLU A 261 0.18 10.76 -8.62
CA GLU A 261 -1.05 10.08 -9.03
C GLU A 261 -1.34 8.86 -8.15
N TYR A 262 -0.31 8.11 -7.75
CA TYR A 262 -0.46 7.00 -6.80
C TYR A 262 -1.00 7.46 -5.46
N ILE A 263 -0.43 8.55 -4.92
CA ILE A 263 -0.79 9.06 -3.61
C ILE A 263 -2.23 9.57 -3.65
N ALA A 264 -2.62 10.27 -4.72
CA ALA A 264 -4.00 10.69 -4.92
C ALA A 264 -4.96 9.49 -4.97
N LEU A 265 -4.59 8.43 -5.71
CA LEU A 265 -5.38 7.21 -5.79
C LEU A 265 -5.48 6.53 -4.43
N LEU A 266 -4.35 6.29 -3.76
CA LEU A 266 -4.29 5.63 -2.45
C LEU A 266 -5.12 6.39 -1.42
N LEU A 267 -4.93 7.72 -1.31
CA LEU A 267 -5.65 8.54 -0.35
C LEU A 267 -7.14 8.65 -0.67
N GLY A 268 -7.50 8.82 -1.95
CA GLY A 268 -8.89 8.87 -2.38
C GLY A 268 -9.62 7.56 -2.09
N LEU A 269 -9.01 6.40 -2.36
CA LEU A 269 -9.58 5.11 -1.97
C LEU A 269 -9.65 4.94 -0.45
N VAL A 270 -8.60 5.34 0.29
CA VAL A 270 -8.59 5.24 1.76
C VAL A 270 -9.74 6.03 2.37
N VAL A 271 -9.90 7.29 1.97
CA VAL A 271 -10.91 8.22 2.48
C VAL A 271 -12.32 7.78 2.06
N TYR A 272 -12.49 7.33 0.82
CA TYR A 272 -13.75 6.76 0.34
C TYR A 272 -14.16 5.55 1.19
N THR A 273 -13.29 4.53 1.26
CA THR A 273 -13.59 3.26 1.91
C THR A 273 -13.75 3.43 3.43
N SER A 274 -12.99 4.32 4.08
CA SER A 274 -13.12 4.58 5.51
C SER A 274 -14.49 5.14 5.89
N ALA A 275 -15.13 5.96 5.03
CA ALA A 275 -16.46 6.47 5.30
C ALA A 275 -17.53 5.36 5.33
N PHE A 276 -17.44 4.37 4.43
CA PHE A 276 -18.31 3.19 4.46
C PHE A 276 -18.03 2.29 5.66
N ILE A 277 -16.74 2.07 5.99
CA ILE A 277 -16.36 1.30 7.18
C ILE A 277 -16.89 1.97 8.46
N ALA A 278 -16.81 3.30 8.57
CA ALA A 278 -17.33 4.04 9.72
C ALA A 278 -18.82 3.78 9.96
N GLU A 279 -19.62 3.78 8.90
CA GLU A 279 -21.06 3.50 8.99
C GLU A 279 -21.36 2.05 9.31
N ILE A 280 -20.60 1.11 8.76
CA ILE A 280 -20.70 -0.31 9.11
C ILE A 280 -20.40 -0.51 10.59
N VAL A 281 -19.33 0.09 11.11
CA VAL A 281 -18.94 0.00 12.54
C VAL A 281 -20.01 0.62 13.42
N ARG A 282 -20.49 1.82 13.10
CA ARG A 282 -21.57 2.50 13.84
C ARG A 282 -22.84 1.66 13.86
N ALA A 283 -23.29 1.18 12.70
CA ALA A 283 -24.49 0.37 12.57
C ALA A 283 -24.36 -0.96 13.31
N GLY A 284 -23.21 -1.62 13.22
CA GLY A 284 -22.96 -2.88 13.90
C GLY A 284 -22.95 -2.77 15.41
N ILE A 285 -22.42 -1.67 15.99
CA ILE A 285 -22.50 -1.43 17.43
C ILE A 285 -23.93 -1.11 17.86
N GLN A 286 -24.67 -0.33 17.07
CA GLN A 286 -26.08 0.01 17.37
C GLN A 286 -27.05 -1.15 17.16
N ALA A 287 -26.66 -2.20 16.42
CA ALA A 287 -27.46 -3.40 16.22
C ALA A 287 -27.55 -4.29 17.46
N VAL A 288 -26.68 -4.09 18.47
CA VAL A 288 -26.73 -4.83 19.73
C VAL A 288 -27.90 -4.35 20.57
N ASP A 289 -28.73 -5.29 21.03
CA ASP A 289 -29.92 -5.02 21.83
C ASP A 289 -29.58 -4.25 23.13
N LYS A 290 -30.35 -3.20 23.41
CA LYS A 290 -30.12 -2.35 24.58
C LYS A 290 -30.40 -3.07 25.90
N GLY A 291 -31.36 -4.01 25.92
CA GLY A 291 -31.70 -4.82 27.08
C GLY A 291 -30.53 -5.65 27.57
N GLN A 292 -29.66 -6.13 26.68
CA GLN A 292 -28.42 -6.81 27.10
C GLN A 292 -27.43 -5.87 27.79
N VAL A 293 -27.35 -4.61 27.36
CA VAL A 293 -26.51 -3.59 27.99
C VAL A 293 -27.08 -3.20 29.36
N GLU A 294 -28.40 -3.10 29.48
CA GLU A 294 -29.10 -2.80 30.73
C GLU A 294 -28.99 -3.97 31.73
N ALA A 295 -29.17 -5.22 31.28
CA ALA A 295 -28.97 -6.42 32.09
C ALA A 295 -27.54 -6.52 32.61
N ALA A 296 -26.54 -6.22 31.78
CA ALA A 296 -25.14 -6.19 32.20
C ALA A 296 -24.89 -5.16 33.32
N ARG A 297 -25.49 -3.97 33.20
CA ARG A 297 -25.39 -2.94 34.25
C ARG A 297 -26.12 -3.35 35.53
N ALA A 298 -27.26 -4.05 35.42
CA ALA A 298 -27.99 -4.60 36.57
C ALA A 298 -27.17 -5.65 37.32
N LEU A 299 -26.33 -6.42 36.61
CA LEU A 299 -25.35 -7.35 37.19
C LEU A 299 -24.07 -6.66 37.71
N GLY A 300 -24.02 -5.32 37.73
CA GLY A 300 -22.88 -4.55 38.22
C GLY A 300 -21.69 -4.49 37.27
N PHE A 301 -21.85 -4.83 35.98
CA PHE A 301 -20.74 -4.70 35.02
C PHE A 301 -20.47 -3.23 34.69
N GLY A 302 -19.23 -2.81 34.87
CA GLY A 302 -18.75 -1.51 34.40
C GLY A 302 -18.69 -1.41 32.87
N TYR A 303 -18.69 -0.19 32.34
CA TYR A 303 -18.75 0.09 30.89
C TYR A 303 -17.71 -0.69 30.08
N GLY A 304 -16.46 -0.77 30.55
CA GLY A 304 -15.40 -1.51 29.86
C GLY A 304 -15.66 -3.03 29.78
N LYS A 305 -16.21 -3.62 30.85
CA LYS A 305 -16.58 -5.06 30.86
C LYS A 305 -17.76 -5.32 29.93
N THR A 306 -18.79 -4.48 30.00
CA THR A 306 -19.96 -4.57 29.11
C THR A 306 -19.57 -4.40 27.64
N LEU A 307 -18.69 -3.45 27.34
CA LEU A 307 -18.18 -3.23 25.98
C LEU A 307 -17.40 -4.45 25.47
N ARG A 308 -16.45 -4.96 26.24
CA ARG A 308 -15.56 -6.06 25.81
C ARG A 308 -16.25 -7.42 25.73
N LEU A 309 -17.15 -7.73 26.67
CA LEU A 309 -17.72 -9.07 26.82
C LEU A 309 -19.08 -9.24 26.14
N ILE A 310 -19.84 -8.16 25.93
CA ILE A 310 -21.22 -8.24 25.45
C ILE A 310 -21.35 -7.50 24.12
N ILE A 311 -21.03 -6.21 24.09
CA ILE A 311 -21.26 -5.38 22.90
C ILE A 311 -20.32 -5.78 21.76
N LEU A 312 -19.01 -5.79 22.01
CA LEU A 312 -18.01 -5.99 20.96
C LEU A 312 -18.11 -7.37 20.27
N PRO A 313 -18.26 -8.50 20.99
CA PRO A 313 -18.37 -9.81 20.33
C PRO A 313 -19.60 -9.94 19.42
N GLN A 314 -20.72 -9.30 19.78
CA GLN A 314 -21.96 -9.32 19.00
C GLN A 314 -21.90 -8.33 17.85
N ALA A 315 -21.44 -7.10 18.10
CA ALA A 315 -21.22 -6.09 17.07
C ALA A 315 -20.28 -6.61 15.98
N LEU A 316 -19.18 -7.29 16.35
CA LEU A 316 -18.24 -7.86 15.38
C LEU A 316 -18.91 -8.86 14.43
N ARG A 317 -19.87 -9.67 14.89
CA ARG A 317 -20.61 -10.60 14.02
C ARG A 317 -21.47 -9.88 12.98
N VAL A 318 -21.96 -8.69 13.30
CA VAL A 318 -22.73 -7.83 12.38
C VAL A 318 -21.80 -7.05 11.44
N ILE A 319 -20.63 -6.64 11.94
CA ILE A 319 -19.65 -5.79 11.24
C ILE A 319 -18.85 -6.58 10.18
N ILE A 320 -18.41 -7.80 10.50
CA ILE A 320 -17.46 -8.55 9.66
C ILE A 320 -18.00 -8.84 8.24
N PRO A 321 -19.24 -9.33 8.04
CA PRO A 321 -19.74 -9.65 6.70
C PRO A 321 -19.74 -8.44 5.74
N PRO A 322 -20.31 -7.26 6.08
CA PRO A 322 -20.28 -6.11 5.18
C PRO A 322 -18.88 -5.50 5.02
N MET A 323 -17.98 -5.61 6.02
CA MET A 323 -16.58 -5.21 5.85
C MET A 323 -15.87 -6.02 4.76
N GLY A 324 -16.14 -7.33 4.66
CA GLY A 324 -15.59 -8.17 3.60
C GLY A 324 -15.96 -7.67 2.20
N ASN A 325 -17.20 -7.21 2.02
CA ASN A 325 -17.63 -6.60 0.75
C ASN A 325 -16.90 -5.26 0.48
N GLN A 326 -16.66 -4.43 1.51
CA GLN A 326 -15.90 -3.20 1.33
C GLN A 326 -14.44 -3.47 0.96
N TYR A 327 -13.84 -4.53 1.49
CA TYR A 327 -12.48 -4.93 1.11
C TYR A 327 -12.41 -5.38 -0.34
N LEU A 328 -13.41 -6.16 -0.80
CA LEU A 328 -13.53 -6.55 -2.20
C LEU A 328 -13.74 -5.34 -3.11
N ASN A 329 -14.54 -4.36 -2.69
CA ASN A 329 -14.76 -3.13 -3.45
C ASN A 329 -13.50 -2.28 -3.55
N LEU A 330 -12.72 -2.15 -2.47
CA LEU A 330 -11.43 -1.45 -2.52
C LEU A 330 -10.49 -2.14 -3.52
N ALA A 331 -10.39 -3.47 -3.49
CA ALA A 331 -9.57 -4.22 -4.44
C ALA A 331 -10.03 -3.97 -5.89
N LYS A 332 -11.34 -4.03 -6.17
CA LYS A 332 -11.90 -3.73 -7.50
C LYS A 332 -11.62 -2.29 -7.94
N ASN A 333 -11.77 -1.33 -7.05
CA ASN A 333 -11.54 0.10 -7.34
C ASN A 333 -10.06 0.47 -7.47
N SER A 334 -9.17 -0.35 -6.92
CA SER A 334 -7.71 -0.14 -6.99
C SER A 334 -7.08 -0.59 -8.31
N ALA A 335 -7.84 -1.32 -9.15
CA ALA A 335 -7.41 -1.78 -10.46
C ALA A 335 -7.34 -0.62 -11.46
N SER A 336 -6.33 0.23 -11.32
CA SER A 336 -5.99 1.31 -12.26
C SER A 336 -4.55 1.13 -12.78
N PRO A 337 -4.21 1.61 -13.99
CA PRO A 337 -2.86 1.53 -14.55
C PRO A 337 -1.82 2.14 -13.60
N SER A 338 -0.63 1.54 -13.55
CA SER A 338 0.35 1.67 -12.46
C SER A 338 0.67 3.07 -11.94
N PRO A 339 1.11 3.13 -10.68
CA PRO A 339 1.63 4.33 -10.07
C PRO A 339 3.10 4.70 -10.37
N PHE A 340 3.95 3.77 -10.81
CA PHE A 340 5.40 4.01 -10.79
C PHE A 340 5.97 4.65 -12.06
N ARG A 341 5.69 5.94 -12.25
CA ARG A 341 6.25 6.82 -13.31
C ARG A 341 5.51 6.77 -14.66
N THR A 342 4.35 7.40 -14.73
CA THR A 342 3.99 8.50 -15.66
C THR A 342 2.49 8.77 -15.58
N PRO A 343 2.05 10.03 -15.66
CA PRO A 343 0.64 10.38 -15.74
C PRO A 343 0.11 10.05 -17.14
N THR A 344 -0.52 8.90 -17.31
CA THR A 344 -1.30 8.61 -18.54
C THR A 344 -2.77 8.91 -18.31
N PHE A 345 -3.38 8.44 -17.21
CA PHE A 345 -4.83 8.59 -16.99
C PHE A 345 -5.28 10.04 -16.73
N PHE A 346 -4.58 10.79 -15.87
CA PHE A 346 -4.92 12.19 -15.61
C PHE A 346 -4.58 13.12 -16.77
N LYS A 347 -3.50 12.83 -17.52
CA LYS A 347 -3.10 13.63 -18.69
C LYS A 347 -3.94 13.36 -19.94
N SER A 348 -4.47 12.14 -20.12
CA SER A 348 -5.40 11.86 -21.22
C SER A 348 -6.70 12.65 -21.05
N ALA A 349 -7.20 12.79 -19.81
CA ALA A 349 -8.37 13.61 -19.50
C ALA A 349 -8.13 15.12 -19.76
N THR A 350 -6.90 15.60 -19.57
CA THR A 350 -6.54 17.00 -19.92
C THR A 350 -6.32 17.19 -21.43
N ARG A 351 -5.80 16.18 -22.14
CA ARG A 351 -5.64 16.25 -23.60
C ARG A 351 -6.97 16.30 -24.34
N SER A 352 -8.00 15.60 -23.85
CA SER A 352 -9.35 15.66 -24.44
C SER A 352 -10.03 17.03 -24.29
N SER A 353 -9.58 17.88 -23.36
CA SER A 353 -10.11 19.25 -23.22
C SER A 353 -9.36 20.30 -24.04
N THR A 354 -8.21 19.96 -24.65
CA THR A 354 -7.34 20.92 -25.35
C THR A 354 -7.07 20.61 -26.82
N SER A 355 -7.72 19.60 -27.42
CA SER A 355 -7.64 19.40 -28.88
C SER A 355 -8.61 20.35 -29.61
N PRO A 356 -8.15 21.17 -30.57
CA PRO A 356 -9.03 21.94 -31.45
C PRO A 356 -9.85 21.06 -32.40
N ASP A 357 -9.53 19.77 -32.51
CA ASP A 357 -10.22 18.83 -33.38
C ASP A 357 -11.53 18.37 -32.74
N ARG A 358 -12.61 19.07 -33.09
CA ARG A 358 -13.98 18.57 -32.96
C ARG A 358 -14.07 17.25 -33.75
N PRO A 359 -14.44 16.11 -33.15
CA PRO A 359 -15.05 15.06 -33.95
C PRO A 359 -16.38 15.64 -34.46
N SER A 360 -16.54 15.66 -35.78
CA SER A 360 -17.79 16.03 -36.44
C SER A 360 -18.95 15.31 -35.76
N LEU A 361 -19.84 16.08 -35.13
CA LEU A 361 -21.12 15.60 -34.64
C LEU A 361 -21.78 14.81 -35.78
N CYS A 362 -21.98 13.50 -35.58
CA CYS A 362 -22.91 12.73 -36.41
C CYS A 362 -24.23 13.49 -36.43
N SER A 363 -24.61 13.97 -37.61
CA SER A 363 -25.89 14.63 -37.83
C SER A 363 -27.01 13.65 -37.46
N TRP A 364 -27.89 14.09 -36.56
CA TRP A 364 -29.10 13.41 -36.10
C TRP A 364 -30.19 13.29 -37.19
N SER A 365 -29.83 12.95 -38.44
CA SER A 365 -30.74 12.92 -39.60
C SER A 365 -31.02 11.53 -40.18
N SER A 366 -30.52 10.44 -39.56
CA SER A 366 -30.66 9.08 -40.12
C SER A 366 -31.50 8.09 -39.31
N TRP A 367 -32.32 8.55 -38.37
CA TRP A 367 -33.34 7.69 -37.76
C TRP A 367 -34.59 7.61 -38.66
N ARG A 368 -34.69 6.57 -39.49
CA ARG A 368 -35.95 6.19 -40.12
C ARG A 368 -36.81 5.41 -39.10
N PRO A 369 -38.08 5.78 -38.88
CA PRO A 369 -38.98 5.00 -38.04
C PRO A 369 -39.42 3.72 -38.80
N ILE A 370 -39.43 2.60 -38.08
CA ILE A 370 -40.09 1.38 -38.52
C ILE A 370 -41.60 1.63 -38.40
N SER A 371 -42.30 1.58 -39.54
CA SER A 371 -43.75 1.72 -39.65
C SER A 371 -44.50 0.54 -39.00
N PRO A 372 -45.76 0.74 -38.55
CA PRO A 372 -46.46 -0.13 -37.60
C PRO A 372 -46.85 -1.51 -38.10
#